data_AF-A0A7S1U3Z5-F1
#
_entry.id   AF-A0A7S1U3Z5-F1
#
_cell.length_a   1.000
_cell.length_b   1.000
_cell.length_c   1.000
_cell.angle_alpha   90.00
_cell.angle_beta   90.00
_cell.angle_gamma   90.00
#
_symmetry.space_group_name_H-M   'P 1'
#
loop_
_entity.id
_entity.type
_entity.pdbx_description
1 polymer ?
#
loop_
_entity_poly.entity_id
_entity_poly.type
_entity_poly.pdbx_seq_one_letter_code
_entity_poly.pdbx_strand_id
1 'polypeptide(L)'
;EEEASASARAGGGAKPEDLLQLSRNEQESFSKARRQHRQVRAVVYVAELCLTRERFRRLLRPRELEVLARVRALPPEAVFLLCKMYWRKPTWFWVREDLARHYGRDMRDFDGAVAELIACGFALSFAQACETDDGCKGGRATGGGGGGAAAA
;
A
#
# COMPACT_ATOMS: atom_id res chain seq x y z
N GLU A 1 -66.48 -10.94 -7.73
CA GLU A 1 -66.69 -10.21 -9.00
C GLU A 1 -66.09 -8.83 -8.76
N GLU A 2 -65.04 -8.35 -9.42
CA GLU A 2 -64.57 -8.60 -10.79
C GLU A 2 -63.09 -8.20 -10.89
N GLU A 3 -62.28 -9.03 -11.56
CA GLU A 3 -60.92 -8.74 -12.00
C GLU A 3 -60.93 -7.77 -13.19
N ALA A 4 -59.93 -6.89 -13.28
CA ALA A 4 -59.42 -6.48 -14.58
C ALA A 4 -57.93 -6.12 -14.47
N SER A 5 -57.13 -7.10 -14.91
CA SER A 5 -55.73 -7.00 -15.28
C SER A 5 -55.50 -5.94 -16.37
N ALA A 6 -54.48 -5.10 -16.18
CA ALA A 6 -53.82 -4.40 -17.28
C ALA A 6 -52.32 -4.26 -16.98
N SER A 7 -51.58 -5.30 -17.39
CA SER A 7 -50.15 -5.20 -17.65
C SER A 7 -49.92 -4.45 -18.97
N ALA A 8 -49.11 -3.40 -18.94
CA ALA A 8 -48.00 -3.15 -19.88
C ALA A 8 -47.63 -1.66 -19.92
N ARG A 9 -46.44 -1.34 -19.41
CA ARG A 9 -45.37 -0.72 -20.21
C ARG A 9 -44.07 -0.72 -19.40
N ALA A 10 -43.25 -1.72 -19.71
CA ALA A 10 -41.81 -1.59 -19.58
C ALA A 10 -41.37 -0.36 -20.39
N GLY A 11 -40.70 0.57 -19.72
CA GLY A 11 -40.27 1.83 -20.32
C GLY A 11 -39.61 2.79 -19.34
N GLY A 12 -39.06 2.30 -18.24
CA GLY A 12 -38.16 3.07 -17.38
C GLY A 12 -36.74 2.85 -17.85
N GLY A 13 -36.37 3.44 -18.99
CA GLY A 13 -34.97 3.52 -19.38
C GLY A 13 -34.26 4.37 -18.33
N ALA A 14 -33.55 3.71 -17.41
CA ALA A 14 -32.60 4.37 -16.52
C ALA A 14 -31.71 5.23 -17.42
N LYS A 15 -31.75 6.54 -17.21
CA LYS A 15 -30.95 7.43 -18.04
C LYS A 15 -29.48 7.22 -17.66
N PRO A 16 -28.51 7.42 -18.56
CA PRO A 16 -27.09 7.36 -18.19
C PRO A 16 -26.71 8.38 -17.10
N GLU A 17 -27.56 9.38 -16.83
CA GLU A 17 -27.46 10.33 -15.73
C GLU A 17 -27.91 9.76 -14.36
N ASP A 18 -28.55 8.58 -14.33
CA ASP A 18 -28.78 7.77 -13.13
C ASP A 18 -27.59 6.83 -12.82
N LEU A 19 -26.51 6.90 -13.62
CA LEU A 19 -25.26 6.18 -13.33
C LEU A 19 -24.56 6.85 -12.14
N LEU A 20 -24.87 6.33 -10.95
CA LEU A 20 -24.16 6.53 -9.69
C LEU A 20 -24.05 8.00 -9.27
N GLN A 21 -25.13 8.55 -8.72
CA GLN A 21 -25.04 9.73 -7.84
C GLN A 21 -24.31 9.32 -6.55
N LEU A 22 -22.99 9.29 -6.61
CA LEU A 22 -22.14 9.16 -5.43
C LEU A 22 -22.37 10.36 -4.52
N SER A 23 -22.54 10.12 -3.23
CA SER A 23 -22.50 11.17 -2.22
C SER A 23 -21.18 11.94 -2.30
N ARG A 24 -21.15 13.17 -1.81
CA ARG A 24 -19.93 14.00 -1.81
C ARG A 24 -18.72 13.28 -1.20
N ASN A 25 -18.95 12.52 -0.12
CA ASN A 25 -17.90 11.72 0.54
C ASN A 25 -17.39 10.57 -0.35
N GLU A 26 -18.28 9.91 -1.10
CA GLU A 26 -17.90 8.85 -2.03
C GLU A 26 -17.17 9.40 -3.26
N GLN A 27 -17.57 10.57 -3.77
CA GLN A 27 -16.87 11.27 -4.85
C GLN A 27 -15.44 11.66 -4.45
N GLU A 28 -15.27 12.20 -3.25
CA GLU A 28 -13.95 12.54 -2.70
C GLU A 28 -13.08 11.29 -2.53
N SER A 29 -13.66 10.21 -2.00
CA SER A 29 -12.98 8.91 -1.82
C SER A 29 -12.57 8.30 -3.16
N PHE A 30 -13.45 8.34 -4.17
CA PHE A 30 -13.18 7.87 -5.52
C PHE A 30 -12.07 8.69 -6.21
N SER A 31 -12.11 10.01 -6.09
CA SER A 31 -11.08 10.91 -6.64
C SER A 31 -9.71 10.62 -6.02
N LYS A 32 -9.66 10.42 -4.69
CA LYS A 32 -8.45 10.03 -3.96
C LYS A 32 -7.91 8.68 -4.44
N ALA A 33 -8.74 7.65 -4.50
CA ALA A 33 -8.37 6.32 -5.00
C ALA A 33 -7.84 6.38 -6.44
N ARG A 34 -8.49 7.15 -7.32
CA ARG A 34 -8.06 7.33 -8.72
C ARG A 34 -6.69 7.99 -8.82
N ARG A 35 -6.40 8.99 -7.98
CA ARG A 35 -5.08 9.65 -7.93
C ARG A 35 -4.01 8.68 -7.45
N GLN A 36 -4.28 7.88 -6.42
CA GLN A 36 -3.36 6.86 -5.91
C GLN A 36 -3.05 5.82 -7.00
N HIS A 37 -4.08 5.31 -7.67
CA HIS A 37 -3.92 4.34 -8.76
C HIS A 37 -3.05 4.88 -9.90
N ARG A 38 -3.21 6.15 -10.28
CA ARG A 38 -2.34 6.79 -11.29
C ARG A 38 -0.88 6.86 -10.84
N GLN A 39 -0.62 7.20 -9.58
CA GLN A 39 0.75 7.27 -9.04
C GLN A 39 1.42 5.91 -9.06
N VAL A 40 0.73 4.88 -8.55
CA VAL A 40 1.24 3.50 -8.55
C VAL A 40 1.54 3.03 -9.97
N ARG A 41 0.59 3.22 -10.91
CA ARG A 41 0.80 2.86 -12.31
C ARG A 41 1.98 3.59 -12.94
N ALA A 42 2.17 4.86 -12.64
CA ALA A 42 3.31 5.61 -13.18
C ALA A 42 4.65 5.04 -12.70
N VAL A 43 4.76 4.69 -11.41
CA VAL A 43 6.00 4.10 -10.86
C VAL A 43 6.28 2.73 -11.46
N VAL A 44 5.28 1.85 -11.52
CA VAL A 44 5.43 0.52 -12.13
C VAL A 44 5.79 0.63 -13.61
N TYR A 45 5.15 1.54 -14.33
CA TYR A 45 5.44 1.80 -15.74
C TYR A 45 6.86 2.31 -15.96
N VAL A 46 7.35 3.23 -15.13
CA VAL A 46 8.75 3.70 -15.21
C VAL A 46 9.73 2.56 -14.93
N ALA A 47 9.46 1.72 -13.91
CA ALA A 47 10.28 0.55 -13.64
C ALA A 47 10.32 -0.40 -14.84
N GLU A 48 9.17 -0.68 -15.45
CA GLU A 48 9.06 -1.51 -16.64
C GLU A 48 9.83 -0.92 -17.83
N LEU A 49 9.70 0.39 -18.09
CA LEU A 49 10.45 1.07 -19.14
C LEU A 49 11.96 0.94 -18.94
N CYS A 50 12.43 1.15 -17.71
CA CYS A 50 13.85 1.04 -17.37
C CYS A 50 14.40 -0.38 -17.53
N LEU A 51 13.59 -1.39 -17.27
CA LEU A 51 13.98 -2.81 -17.38
C LEU A 51 13.93 -3.34 -18.83
N THR A 52 12.98 -2.85 -19.64
CA THR A 52 12.70 -3.38 -20.98
C THR A 52 13.41 -2.61 -22.10
N ARG A 53 13.63 -1.30 -21.93
CA ARG A 53 14.26 -0.46 -22.96
C ARG A 53 15.75 -0.33 -22.70
N GLU A 54 16.54 -0.85 -23.62
CA GLU A 54 17.99 -0.89 -23.53
C GLU A 54 18.63 0.49 -23.28
N ARG A 55 18.09 1.54 -23.91
CA ARG A 55 18.56 2.92 -23.73
C ARG A 55 18.53 3.39 -22.27
N PHE A 56 17.55 2.96 -21.48
CA PHE A 56 17.43 3.33 -20.07
C PHE A 56 18.20 2.36 -19.19
N ARG A 57 18.15 1.06 -19.52
CA ARG A 57 18.87 0.02 -18.79
C ARG A 57 20.38 0.27 -18.73
N ARG A 58 20.98 0.79 -19.80
CA ARG A 58 22.42 1.14 -19.85
C ARG A 58 22.82 2.32 -18.95
N LEU A 59 21.86 3.14 -18.51
CA LEU A 59 22.12 4.27 -17.61
C LEU A 59 22.11 3.87 -16.13
N LEU A 60 21.67 2.66 -15.82
CA LEU A 60 21.44 2.18 -14.46
C LEU A 60 22.48 1.13 -14.07
N ARG A 61 22.91 1.18 -12.82
CA ARG A 61 23.79 0.18 -12.21
C ARG A 61 23.02 -1.13 -12.01
N PRO A 62 23.71 -2.29 -11.96
CA PRO A 62 23.06 -3.58 -11.70
C PRO A 62 22.16 -3.58 -10.46
N ARG A 63 22.60 -2.97 -9.36
CA ARG A 63 21.80 -2.83 -8.13
C ARG A 63 20.52 -2.01 -8.32
N GLU A 64 20.57 -0.97 -9.14
CA GLU A 64 19.38 -0.15 -9.43
C GLU A 64 18.37 -0.94 -10.27
N LEU A 65 18.85 -1.76 -11.21
CA LEU A 65 18.00 -2.67 -11.99
C LEU A 65 17.35 -3.74 -11.09
N GLU A 66 18.09 -4.30 -10.13
CA GLU A 66 17.54 -5.24 -9.14
C GLU A 66 16.45 -4.59 -8.26
N VAL A 67 16.66 -3.34 -7.86
CA VAL A 67 15.64 -2.57 -7.12
C VAL A 67 14.39 -2.37 -7.98
N LEU A 68 14.53 -1.95 -9.23
CA LEU A 68 13.39 -1.77 -10.13
C LEU A 68 12.66 -3.07 -10.43
N ALA A 69 13.38 -4.20 -10.56
CA ALA A 69 12.79 -5.52 -10.73
C ALA A 69 11.92 -5.90 -9.52
N ARG A 70 12.40 -5.63 -8.30
CA ARG A 70 11.63 -5.82 -7.07
C ARG A 70 10.41 -4.89 -7.00
N VAL A 71 10.56 -3.61 -7.34
CA VAL A 71 9.42 -2.66 -7.41
C VAL A 71 8.34 -3.15 -8.37
N ARG A 72 8.71 -3.69 -9.54
CA ARG A 72 7.75 -4.24 -10.52
C ARG A 72 6.99 -5.46 -10.00
N ALA A 73 7.60 -6.24 -9.10
CA ALA A 73 7.00 -7.45 -8.54
C ALA A 73 6.06 -7.17 -7.35
N LEU A 74 6.15 -5.99 -6.72
CA LEU A 74 5.33 -5.63 -5.57
C LEU A 74 3.84 -5.49 -5.94
N PRO A 75 2.92 -5.83 -5.03
CA PRO A 75 1.51 -5.52 -5.21
C PRO A 75 1.26 -4.00 -5.19
N PRO A 76 0.18 -3.51 -5.83
CA PRO A 76 -0.13 -2.08 -5.93
C PRO A 76 -0.13 -1.34 -4.59
N GLU A 77 -0.65 -1.97 -3.54
CA GLU A 77 -0.73 -1.46 -2.17
C GLU A 77 0.67 -1.26 -1.57
N ALA A 78 1.58 -2.20 -1.80
CA ALA A 78 2.97 -2.09 -1.36
C ALA A 78 3.71 -1.00 -2.14
N VAL A 79 3.52 -0.89 -3.45
CA VAL A 79 4.09 0.21 -4.25
C VAL A 79 3.57 1.57 -3.76
N PHE A 80 2.29 1.65 -3.42
CA PHE A 80 1.71 2.86 -2.85
C PHE A 80 2.38 3.26 -1.53
N LEU A 81 2.52 2.30 -0.59
CA LEU A 81 3.21 2.52 0.68
C LEU A 81 4.68 2.91 0.48
N LEU A 82 5.39 2.23 -0.42
CA LEU A 82 6.78 2.56 -0.78
C LEU A 82 6.91 4.02 -1.24
N CYS A 83 6.00 4.48 -2.10
CA CYS A 83 5.99 5.88 -2.54
C CYS A 83 5.77 6.86 -1.37
N LYS A 84 4.90 6.51 -0.42
CA LYS A 84 4.65 7.35 0.78
C LYS A 84 5.85 7.39 1.72
N MET A 85 6.56 6.28 1.86
CA MET A 85 7.80 6.23 2.64
C MET A 85 8.90 7.06 1.99
N TYR A 86 9.10 6.92 0.67
CA TYR A 86 10.19 7.57 -0.05
C TYR A 86 10.08 9.11 -0.09
N TRP A 87 8.86 9.65 -0.14
CA TRP A 87 8.65 11.12 -0.13
C TRP A 87 8.64 11.73 1.28
N ARG A 88 8.70 10.92 2.32
CA ARG A 88 8.90 11.39 3.69
C ARG A 88 10.40 11.52 3.97
N LYS A 89 10.76 12.41 4.91
CA LYS A 89 12.16 12.51 5.36
C LYS A 89 12.63 11.14 5.86
N PRO A 90 13.86 10.71 5.54
CA PRO A 90 14.38 9.42 6.00
C PRO A 90 14.60 9.47 7.51
N THR A 91 13.65 8.95 8.27
CA THR A 91 13.78 8.73 9.71
C THR A 91 13.40 7.29 10.01
N TRP A 92 13.92 6.75 11.12
CA TRP A 92 13.45 5.49 11.67
C TRP A 92 11.96 5.64 11.99
N PHE A 93 11.12 4.96 11.22
CA PHE A 93 9.69 4.90 11.46
C PHE A 93 9.33 3.50 11.92
N TRP A 94 8.40 3.40 12.86
CA TRP A 94 7.69 2.16 13.11
C TRP A 94 6.75 1.97 11.94
N VAL A 95 7.29 1.40 10.85
CA VAL A 95 6.66 1.31 9.51
C VAL A 95 5.19 0.89 9.63
N ARG A 96 4.90 -0.06 10.52
CA ARG A 96 3.53 -0.53 10.74
C ARG A 96 2.64 0.54 11.40
N GLU A 97 3.02 1.07 12.56
CA GLU A 97 2.15 1.96 13.36
C GLU A 97 1.94 3.33 12.72
N ASP A 98 3.01 3.93 12.19
CA ASP A 98 2.94 5.24 11.55
C ASP A 98 2.19 5.17 10.21
N LEU A 99 2.45 4.15 9.39
CA LEU A 99 1.73 4.00 8.12
C LEU A 99 0.29 3.53 8.34
N ALA A 100 0.01 2.70 9.35
CA ALA A 100 -1.36 2.29 9.66
C ALA A 100 -2.22 3.49 10.06
N ARG A 101 -1.69 4.41 10.88
CA ARG A 101 -2.41 5.62 11.28
C ARG A 101 -2.80 6.50 10.09
N HIS A 102 -1.95 6.60 9.08
CA HIS A 102 -2.16 7.51 7.95
C HIS A 102 -2.81 6.85 6.73
N TYR A 103 -2.58 5.56 6.51
CA TYR A 103 -2.92 4.88 5.27
C TYR A 103 -3.61 3.53 5.48
N GLY A 104 -3.55 2.95 6.69
CA GLY A 104 -4.14 1.64 6.97
C GLY A 104 -5.65 1.60 6.76
N ARG A 105 -6.37 2.67 7.13
CA ARG A 105 -7.84 2.75 6.95
C ARG A 105 -8.30 2.76 5.49
N ASP A 106 -7.44 3.23 4.58
CA ASP A 106 -7.77 3.35 3.14
C ASP A 106 -7.31 2.11 2.34
N MET A 107 -6.70 1.11 2.99
CA MET A 107 -6.13 -0.07 2.34
C MET A 107 -6.89 -1.33 2.73
N ARG A 108 -7.24 -2.15 1.73
CA ARG A 108 -7.90 -3.43 1.94
C ARG A 108 -6.98 -4.43 2.64
N ASP A 109 -5.71 -4.45 2.27
CA ASP A 109 -4.70 -5.35 2.83
C ASP A 109 -3.43 -4.58 3.17
N PHE A 110 -3.48 -3.84 4.28
CA PHE A 110 -2.33 -3.06 4.75
C PHE A 110 -1.20 -3.96 5.28
N ASP A 111 -1.53 -4.96 6.10
CA ASP A 111 -0.53 -5.84 6.71
C ASP A 111 0.19 -6.69 5.66
N GLY A 112 -0.52 -7.19 4.63
CA GLY A 112 0.09 -7.88 3.49
C GLY A 112 1.02 -6.96 2.68
N ALA A 113 0.62 -5.72 2.43
CA ALA A 113 1.46 -4.75 1.74
C ALA A 113 2.76 -4.44 2.51
N VAL A 114 2.70 -4.34 3.85
CA VAL A 114 3.88 -4.16 4.70
C VAL A 114 4.77 -5.41 4.69
N ALA A 115 4.19 -6.61 4.75
CA ALA A 115 4.93 -7.86 4.68
C ALA A 115 5.73 -7.99 3.37
N GLU A 116 5.13 -7.62 2.25
CA GLU A 116 5.80 -7.62 0.93
C GLU A 116 6.95 -6.61 0.86
N LEU A 117 6.80 -5.44 1.47
CA LEU A 117 7.90 -4.47 1.57
C LEU A 117 9.08 -4.99 2.37
N ILE A 118 8.81 -5.74 3.45
CA ILE A 118 9.86 -6.39 4.25
C ILE A 118 10.51 -7.53 3.45
N ALA A 119 9.71 -8.39 2.82
CA ALA A 119 10.19 -9.52 2.02
C ALA A 119 11.08 -9.07 0.84
N CYS A 120 10.72 -7.95 0.20
CA CYS A 120 11.51 -7.37 -0.88
C CYS A 120 12.71 -6.53 -0.40
N GLY A 121 12.89 -6.35 0.91
CA GLY A 121 13.99 -5.59 1.51
C GLY A 121 13.87 -4.08 1.36
N PHE A 122 12.66 -3.55 1.19
CA PHE A 122 12.36 -2.11 1.22
C PHE A 122 12.06 -1.59 2.62
N ALA A 123 11.72 -2.48 3.54
CA ALA A 123 11.55 -2.22 4.96
C ALA A 123 12.25 -3.32 5.77
N LEU A 124 12.56 -3.04 7.04
CA LEU A 124 13.04 -4.04 7.98
C LEU A 124 11.91 -4.39 8.95
N SER A 125 11.82 -5.67 9.33
CA SER A 125 11.04 -6.05 10.51
C SER A 125 11.71 -5.55 11.78
N PHE A 126 10.97 -5.55 12.90
CA PHE A 126 11.52 -5.15 14.18
C PHE A 126 12.72 -6.03 14.59
N ALA A 127 12.61 -7.35 14.45
CA ALA A 127 13.71 -8.28 14.75
C ALA A 127 14.96 -7.97 13.92
N GLN A 128 14.78 -7.72 12.61
CA GLN A 128 15.90 -7.34 11.73
C GLN A 128 16.50 -5.98 12.10
N ALA A 129 15.67 -4.99 12.45
CA ALA A 129 16.15 -3.68 12.89
C ALA A 129 17.00 -3.78 14.17
N CYS A 130 16.58 -4.64 15.12
CA CYS A 130 17.30 -4.90 16.36
C CYS A 130 18.66 -5.62 16.16
N GLU A 131 18.79 -6.45 15.13
CA GLU A 131 20.04 -7.13 14.79
C GLU A 131 21.05 -6.20 14.10
N THR A 132 20.56 -5.16 13.42
CA THR A 132 21.38 -4.25 12.61
C THR A 132 21.83 -2.97 13.31
N ASP A 133 21.29 -2.61 14.47
CA ASP A 133 21.64 -1.34 15.15
C ASP A 133 21.54 -1.40 16.69
N ASP A 134 22.45 -0.68 17.37
CA ASP A 134 22.50 -0.42 18.84
C ASP A 134 21.24 0.32 19.38
N GLY A 135 20.32 0.68 18.48
CA GLY A 135 19.10 1.46 18.70
C GLY A 135 17.96 0.75 19.43
N CYS A 136 18.09 -0.54 19.76
CA CYS A 136 17.10 -1.25 20.58
C CYS A 136 16.99 -0.70 22.02
N LYS A 137 17.80 0.30 22.40
CA LYS A 137 17.74 1.00 23.69
C LYS A 137 16.68 2.12 23.79
N GLY A 138 15.95 2.46 22.71
CA GLY A 138 15.00 3.58 22.72
C GLY A 138 13.50 3.24 22.78
N GLY A 139 13.12 1.99 22.54
CA GLY A 139 11.71 1.59 22.38
C GLY A 139 11.18 0.85 23.60
N ARG A 140 10.68 1.61 24.58
CA ARG A 140 9.84 1.19 25.72
C ARG A 140 9.76 -0.33 25.94
N ALA A 141 10.67 -0.85 26.78
CA ALA A 141 10.44 -2.10 27.48
C ALA A 141 9.13 -1.96 28.28
N THR A 142 8.04 -2.52 27.76
CA THR A 142 6.88 -2.80 28.61
C THR A 142 7.29 -3.92 29.54
N GLY A 143 7.46 -3.56 30.81
CA GLY A 143 7.95 -4.41 31.87
C GLY A 143 7.25 -5.77 31.90
N GLY A 144 8.05 -6.81 31.73
CA GLY A 144 7.74 -8.18 32.06
C GLY A 144 8.89 -8.75 32.86
N GLY A 145 9.23 -8.09 33.98
CA GLY A 145 10.20 -8.60 34.94
C GLY A 145 9.62 -9.75 35.73
N GLY A 146 9.53 -10.92 35.10
CA GLY A 146 9.37 -12.19 35.80
C GLY A 146 10.73 -12.62 36.32
N GLY A 147 10.99 -12.35 37.60
CA GLY A 147 12.16 -12.84 38.30
C GLY A 147 12.14 -14.35 38.49
N GLY A 148 13.31 -14.91 38.77
CA GLY A 148 13.43 -16.23 39.41
C GLY A 148 14.39 -17.16 38.71
N ALA A 149 15.66 -17.04 39.09
CA ALA A 149 16.76 -17.92 38.71
C ALA A 149 16.49 -19.40 39.04
N ALA A 150 16.99 -20.28 38.17
CA ALA A 150 17.29 -21.67 38.51
C ALA A 150 18.70 -21.98 37.98
N ALA A 151 19.69 -21.90 38.88
CA ALA A 151 21.02 -22.49 38.71
C ALA A 151 21.74 -22.54 40.07
N ALA A 152 21.58 -23.66 40.77
CA ALA A 152 22.56 -24.31 41.64
C ALA A 152 21.97 -25.67 42.08
#